data_AF-A0A9P7KYL1-F1
#
_entry.id   AF-A0A9P7KYL1-F1
#
_cell.length_a   1.000
_cell.length_b   1.000
_cell.length_c   1.000
_cell.angle_alpha   90.00
_cell.angle_beta   90.00
_cell.angle_gamma   90.00
#
_symmetry.space_group_name_H-M   'P 1'
#
loop_
_entity.id
_entity.type
_entity.pdbx_description
1 polymer ?
#
loop_
_entity_poly.entity_id
_entity_poly.type
_entity_poly.pdbx_seq_one_letter_code
_entity_poly.pdbx_strand_id
1 'polypeptide(L)'
;MTASEIKDVTGYTRRQVKYSLNHPSTPKKDISRPWKKRLDDEQLKTLRQWLHEHPLRREVYWRDFQSVIPGFCDIGIDAINTEMDSLGFERRYPGKKPRTDPSIRAERLKMCREALRLFPDPVNWVNG
;
A
#
# COMPACT_ATOMS: atom_id res chain seq x y z
N MET A 1 -0.42 -50.44 3.51
CA MET A 1 -0.01 -50.14 2.12
C MET A 1 1.43 -49.65 2.16
N THR A 2 2.37 -50.42 1.61
CA THR A 2 3.81 -50.09 1.63
C THR A 2 4.16 -49.08 0.52
N ALA A 3 5.29 -48.37 0.67
CA ALA A 3 5.72 -47.37 -0.33
C ALA A 3 5.98 -47.97 -1.73
N SER A 4 6.25 -49.28 -1.80
CA SER A 4 6.39 -50.01 -3.06
C SER A 4 5.03 -50.25 -3.72
N GLU A 5 4.02 -50.66 -2.95
CA GLU A 5 2.64 -50.83 -3.45
C GLU A 5 2.05 -49.53 -4.00
N ILE A 6 2.33 -48.39 -3.34
CA ILE A 6 1.85 -47.07 -3.80
C ILE A 6 2.52 -46.67 -5.13
N LYS A 7 3.82 -46.94 -5.29
CA LYS A 7 4.55 -46.68 -6.54
C LYS A 7 3.90 -47.43 -7.70
N ASP A 8 3.62 -48.71 -7.51
CA ASP A 8 3.13 -49.59 -8.58
C ASP A 8 1.71 -49.21 -9.03
N VAL A 9 0.89 -48.65 -8.12
CA VAL A 9 -0.48 -48.18 -8.43
C VAL A 9 -0.51 -46.75 -9.00
N THR A 10 0.37 -45.86 -8.56
CA THR A 10 0.29 -44.42 -8.88
C THR A 10 1.28 -43.93 -9.93
N GLY A 11 2.31 -44.74 -10.26
CA GLY A 11 3.37 -44.36 -11.20
C GLY A 11 4.37 -43.33 -10.65
N TYR A 12 4.17 -42.82 -9.42
CA TYR A 12 5.11 -41.89 -8.79
C TYR A 12 6.37 -42.59 -8.30
N THR A 13 7.50 -41.90 -8.34
CA THR A 13 8.78 -42.46 -7.90
C THR A 13 8.75 -42.79 -6.41
N ARG A 14 9.51 -43.82 -5.99
CA ARG A 14 9.67 -44.19 -4.58
C ARG A 14 10.09 -43.01 -3.69
N ARG A 15 10.86 -42.07 -4.26
CA ARG A 15 11.28 -40.83 -3.59
C ARG A 15 10.10 -39.88 -3.34
N GLN A 16 9.24 -39.66 -4.34
CA GLN A 16 8.03 -38.84 -4.19
C GLN A 16 7.06 -39.46 -3.19
N VAL A 17 6.82 -40.77 -3.27
CA VAL A 17 5.97 -41.49 -2.30
C VAL A 17 6.50 -41.34 -0.88
N LYS A 18 7.80 -41.57 -0.67
CA LYS A 18 8.44 -41.40 0.65
C LYS A 18 8.39 -39.95 1.13
N TYR A 19 8.54 -38.99 0.23
CA TYR A 19 8.43 -37.57 0.55
C TYR A 19 6.99 -37.23 1.00
N SER A 20 5.97 -37.61 0.23
CA SER A 20 4.56 -37.37 0.54
C SER A 20 4.09 -38.05 1.83
N LEU A 21 4.61 -39.23 2.16
CA LEU A 21 4.31 -39.91 3.43
C LEU A 21 4.94 -39.21 4.65
N ASN A 22 6.07 -38.53 4.45
CA ASN A 22 6.84 -37.91 5.53
C ASN A 22 6.61 -36.39 5.67
N HIS A 23 5.86 -35.78 4.77
CA HIS A 23 5.62 -34.33 4.73
C HIS A 23 4.11 -34.05 4.69
N PRO A 24 3.64 -32.89 5.18
CA PRO A 24 2.24 -32.54 5.14
C PRO A 24 1.70 -32.53 3.69
N SER A 25 0.46 -32.99 3.53
CA SER A 25 -0.21 -33.07 2.21
C SER A 25 -0.28 -31.71 1.50
N THR A 26 -0.28 -30.62 2.26
CA THR A 26 -0.17 -29.26 1.73
C THR A 26 1.28 -28.82 1.84
N PRO A 27 1.97 -28.53 0.72
CA PRO A 27 3.31 -27.98 0.75
C PRO A 27 3.30 -26.69 1.57
N LYS A 28 3.99 -26.67 2.72
CA LYS A 28 4.28 -25.42 3.40
C LYS A 28 5.28 -24.69 2.52
N LYS A 29 4.91 -23.49 2.05
CA LYS A 29 5.89 -22.58 1.45
C LYS A 29 7.00 -22.43 2.48
N ASP A 30 8.21 -22.81 2.09
CA ASP A 30 9.39 -22.42 2.81
C ASP A 30 9.34 -20.88 2.83
N ILE A 31 9.18 -20.30 4.02
CA ILE A 31 9.14 -18.86 4.17
C ILE A 31 10.57 -18.44 3.87
N SER A 32 10.82 -18.14 2.60
CA SER A 32 12.06 -17.56 2.09
C SER A 32 12.56 -16.59 3.14
N ARG A 33 13.83 -16.77 3.54
CA ARG A 33 14.51 -16.04 4.61
C ARG A 33 13.98 -14.62 4.77
N PRO A 34 13.73 -14.16 6.01
CA PRO A 34 13.27 -12.79 6.23
C PRO A 34 14.16 -11.86 5.43
N TRP A 35 13.52 -11.06 4.57
CA TRP A 35 14.22 -10.08 3.76
C TRP A 35 15.09 -9.25 4.71
N LYS A 36 16.40 -9.19 4.45
CA LYS A 36 17.27 -8.28 5.20
C LYS A 36 16.65 -6.89 5.09
N LYS A 37 16.46 -6.21 6.23
CA LYS A 37 16.08 -4.79 6.24
C LYS A 37 16.99 -4.06 5.25
N ARG A 38 16.37 -3.36 4.30
CA ARG A 38 17.12 -2.68 3.22
C ARG A 38 17.73 -1.37 3.69
N LEU A 39 17.17 -0.80 4.76
CA LEU A 39 17.62 0.42 5.42
C LEU A 39 18.13 0.09 6.82
N ASP A 40 19.23 0.74 7.20
CA ASP A 40 19.76 0.70 8.56
C ASP A 40 18.85 1.49 9.53
N ASP A 41 18.99 1.24 10.83
CA ASP A 41 18.16 1.87 11.85
C ASP A 41 18.35 3.41 11.88
N GLU A 42 19.55 3.93 11.60
CA GLU A 42 19.79 5.38 11.46
C GLU A 42 19.08 5.97 10.24
N GLN A 43 19.08 5.24 9.12
CA GLN A 43 18.40 5.67 7.90
C GLN A 43 16.89 5.64 8.08
N LEU A 44 16.36 4.60 8.74
CA LEU A 44 14.94 4.52 9.11
C LEU A 44 14.52 5.70 10.00
N LYS A 45 15.35 6.07 10.97
CA LYS A 45 15.10 7.24 11.83
C LYS A 45 15.07 8.53 11.01
N THR A 46 16.03 8.70 10.11
CA THR A 46 16.12 9.86 9.21
C THR A 46 14.89 9.94 8.29
N LEU A 47 14.51 8.83 7.67
CA LEU A 47 13.33 8.73 6.81
C LEU A 47 12.06 9.09 7.59
N ARG A 48 11.88 8.49 8.78
CA ARG A 48 10.72 8.77 9.64
C ARG A 48 10.66 10.26 10.01
N GLN A 49 11.78 10.83 10.44
CA GLN A 49 11.85 12.24 10.80
C GLN A 49 11.45 13.13 9.62
N TRP A 50 12.04 12.89 8.45
CA TRP A 50 11.74 13.63 7.24
C TRP A 50 10.26 13.53 6.84
N LEU A 51 9.69 12.32 6.89
CA LEU A 51 8.29 12.06 6.54
C LEU A 51 7.28 12.69 7.49
N HIS A 52 7.65 13.05 8.72
CA HIS A 52 6.71 13.67 9.67
C HIS A 52 6.94 15.17 9.83
N GLU A 53 8.19 15.62 9.82
CA GLU A 53 8.57 16.99 10.18
C GLU A 53 8.79 17.88 8.96
N HIS A 54 9.24 17.34 7.83
CA HIS A 54 9.66 18.16 6.71
C HIS A 54 8.47 18.85 6.01
N PRO A 55 8.53 20.15 5.69
CA PRO A 55 7.40 20.87 5.07
C PRO A 55 7.04 20.31 3.69
N LEU A 56 8.03 19.90 2.90
CA LEU A 56 7.84 19.39 1.53
C LEU A 56 7.53 17.88 1.46
N ARG A 57 7.33 17.21 2.61
CA ARG A 57 7.17 15.74 2.71
C ARG A 57 6.10 15.12 1.78
N ARG A 58 5.08 15.89 1.38
CA ARG A 58 4.01 15.44 0.48
C ARG A 58 4.18 15.91 -0.97
N GLU A 59 4.99 16.94 -1.18
CA GLU A 59 5.15 17.62 -2.47
C GLU A 59 6.27 16.98 -3.31
N VAL A 60 7.35 16.55 -2.66
CA VAL A 60 8.47 15.89 -3.33
C VAL A 60 7.98 14.59 -3.97
N TYR A 61 8.34 14.31 -5.22
CA TYR A 61 7.98 13.06 -5.88
C TYR A 61 8.86 11.91 -5.39
N TRP A 62 8.35 10.67 -5.37
CA TRP A 62 9.08 9.53 -4.76
C TRP A 62 10.44 9.28 -5.40
N ARG A 63 10.60 9.59 -6.69
CA ARG A 63 11.89 9.45 -7.39
C ARG A 63 12.96 10.40 -6.86
N ASP A 64 12.53 11.52 -6.29
CA ASP A 64 13.42 12.58 -5.82
C ASP A 64 13.79 12.39 -4.35
N PHE A 65 13.27 11.37 -3.67
CA PHE A 65 13.57 11.15 -2.25
C PHE A 65 15.06 10.85 -2.03
N GLN A 66 15.70 10.17 -2.98
CA GLN A 66 17.14 9.91 -2.93
C GLN A 66 17.99 11.18 -2.90
N SER A 67 17.56 12.23 -3.63
CA SER A 67 18.30 13.49 -3.74
C SER A 67 17.94 14.49 -2.66
N VAL A 68 16.73 14.41 -2.10
CA VAL A 68 16.22 15.36 -1.10
C VAL A 68 16.49 14.90 0.33
N ILE A 69 16.50 13.60 0.60
CA ILE A 69 16.74 13.06 1.94
C ILE A 69 18.25 12.85 2.13
N PRO A 70 18.89 13.51 3.11
CA PRO A 70 20.32 13.33 3.35
C PRO A 70 20.67 11.87 3.65
N GLY A 71 21.69 11.34 2.98
CA GLY A 71 22.18 9.96 3.18
C GLY A 71 21.43 8.88 2.39
N PHE A 72 20.53 9.25 1.47
CA PHE A 72 19.72 8.32 0.68
C PHE A 72 20.17 8.19 -0.80
N CYS A 73 21.26 8.83 -1.20
CA CYS A 73 21.74 8.85 -2.58
C CYS A 73 21.98 7.45 -3.17
N ASP A 74 22.50 6.52 -2.37
CA ASP A 74 22.86 5.17 -2.80
C ASP A 74 21.75 4.13 -2.55
N ILE A 75 20.62 4.55 -1.98
CA ILE A 75 19.56 3.65 -1.56
C ILE A 75 18.54 3.51 -2.67
N GLY A 76 18.38 2.31 -3.21
CA GLY A 76 17.38 2.04 -4.25
C GLY A 76 15.98 2.48 -3.83
N ILE A 77 15.27 3.18 -4.71
CA ILE A 77 13.93 3.71 -4.44
C ILE A 77 12.95 2.66 -3.91
N ASP A 78 12.99 1.43 -4.42
CA ASP A 78 12.10 0.37 -3.96
C ASP A 78 12.29 0.05 -2.47
N ALA A 79 13.51 0.20 -1.95
CA ALA A 79 13.78 0.11 -0.52
C ALA A 79 13.09 1.23 0.25
N ILE A 80 13.21 2.47 -0.24
CA ILE A 80 12.58 3.65 0.37
C ILE A 80 11.06 3.48 0.39
N ASN A 81 10.44 3.10 -0.74
CA ASN A 81 9.00 2.89 -0.82
C ASN A 81 8.53 1.78 0.14
N THR A 82 9.26 0.65 0.18
CA THR A 82 8.91 -0.48 1.06
C THR A 82 8.94 -0.05 2.53
N GLU A 83 9.93 0.75 2.94
CA GLU A 83 9.99 1.23 4.31
C GLU A 83 9.02 2.39 4.61
N MET A 84 8.67 3.22 3.62
CA MET A 84 7.58 4.18 3.78
C MET A 84 6.26 3.47 4.09
N ASP A 85 5.97 2.38 3.37
CA ASP A 85 4.79 1.55 3.62
C ASP A 85 4.86 0.87 5.00
N SER A 86 6.04 0.38 5.41
CA SER A 86 6.26 -0.23 6.73
C SER A 86 6.05 0.78 7.88
N LEU A 87 6.38 2.05 7.65
CA LEU A 87 6.13 3.17 8.56
C LEU A 87 4.67 3.66 8.53
N GLY A 88 3.82 3.09 7.69
CA GLY A 88 2.41 3.49 7.53
C GLY A 88 2.24 4.85 6.86
N PHE A 89 3.26 5.33 6.12
CA PHE A 89 3.17 6.60 5.42
C PHE A 89 2.38 6.46 4.12
N GLU A 90 1.10 6.84 4.17
CA GLU A 90 0.26 6.87 2.99
C GLU A 90 0.34 8.25 2.29
N ARG A 91 0.84 8.28 1.04
CA ARG A 91 0.75 9.48 0.20
C ARG A 91 -0.69 9.67 -0.28
N ARG A 92 -1.44 10.53 0.41
CA ARG A 92 -2.71 11.04 -0.10
C ARG A 92 -2.44 12.19 -1.05
N TYR A 93 -2.55 11.94 -2.35
CA TYR A 93 -2.63 13.02 -3.33
C TYR A 93 -3.93 13.79 -3.06
N PRO A 94 -3.88 15.12 -2.85
CA PRO A 94 -5.10 15.90 -2.86
C PRO A 94 -5.73 15.69 -4.24
N GLY A 95 -6.91 15.07 -4.28
CA GLY A 95 -7.66 14.89 -5.51
C GLY A 95 -7.84 16.22 -6.24
N LYS A 96 -8.19 16.18 -7.52
CA LYS A 96 -8.46 17.40 -8.30
C LYS A 96 -9.47 18.25 -7.55
N LYS A 97 -9.02 19.39 -7.02
CA LYS A 97 -9.94 20.34 -6.38
C LYS A 97 -10.76 21.00 -7.50
N PRO A 98 -12.09 21.06 -7.36
CA PRO A 98 -12.89 21.79 -8.32
C PRO A 98 -12.50 23.27 -8.28
N ARG A 99 -12.57 23.95 -9.42
CA ARG A 99 -12.31 25.40 -9.51
C ARG A 99 -13.23 26.16 -8.53
N THR A 100 -12.68 27.14 -7.83
CA THR A 100 -13.36 27.93 -6.77
C THR A 100 -13.25 29.43 -7.00
N ASP A 101 -13.40 29.87 -8.24
CA ASP A 101 -13.47 31.30 -8.53
C ASP A 101 -14.68 31.95 -7.85
N PRO A 102 -14.64 33.27 -7.55
CA PRO A 102 -15.74 33.96 -6.89
C PRO A 102 -17.10 33.77 -7.58
N SER A 103 -17.13 33.77 -8.92
CA SER A 103 -18.34 33.55 -9.72
C SER A 103 -18.91 32.14 -9.52
N ILE A 104 -18.08 31.12 -9.64
CA ILE A 104 -18.45 29.71 -9.44
C ILE A 104 -18.93 29.47 -8.00
N ARG A 105 -18.28 30.11 -7.03
CA ARG A 105 -18.71 30.05 -5.63
C ARG A 105 -20.09 30.67 -5.43
N ALA A 106 -20.34 31.83 -6.03
CA ALA A 106 -21.64 32.50 -5.97
C ALA A 106 -22.73 31.65 -6.61
N GLU A 107 -22.45 31.03 -7.75
CA GLU A 107 -23.38 30.13 -8.46
C GLU A 107 -23.72 28.88 -7.63
N ARG A 108 -22.72 28.21 -7.06
CA ARG A 108 -22.93 27.07 -6.16
C ARG A 108 -23.78 27.46 -4.94
N LEU A 109 -23.50 28.61 -4.33
CA LEU A 109 -24.29 29.09 -3.19
C LEU A 109 -25.72 29.40 -3.59
N LYS A 110 -25.94 29.99 -4.77
CA LYS A 110 -27.28 30.24 -5.31
C LYS A 110 -28.04 28.93 -5.51
N MET A 111 -27.43 27.95 -6.18
CA MET A 111 -28.00 26.62 -6.38
C MET A 111 -28.37 25.95 -5.06
N CYS A 112 -27.47 25.97 -4.06
CA CYS A 112 -27.76 25.40 -2.75
C CYS A 112 -28.92 26.12 -2.04
N ARG A 113 -29.00 27.45 -2.11
CA ARG A 113 -30.09 28.23 -1.52
C ARG A 113 -31.43 27.92 -2.20
N GLU A 114 -31.45 27.77 -3.52
CA GLU A 114 -32.64 27.39 -4.27
C GLU A 114 -33.08 25.97 -3.90
N ALA A 115 -32.16 25.02 -3.82
CA ALA A 115 -32.44 23.65 -3.39
C ALA A 115 -33.04 23.60 -1.97
N LEU A 116 -32.46 24.35 -1.02
CA LEU A 116 -32.99 24.45 0.33
C LEU A 116 -34.36 25.14 0.39
N ARG A 117 -34.66 26.05 -0.54
CA ARG A 117 -35.99 26.67 -0.65
C ARG A 117 -37.04 25.67 -1.15
N LEU A 118 -36.67 24.86 -2.14
CA LEU A 118 -37.57 23.87 -2.75
C LEU A 118 -37.77 22.64 -1.86
N PHE A 119 -36.74 22.26 -1.11
CA PHE A 119 -36.73 21.11 -0.22
C PHE A 119 -36.22 21.53 1.17
N PRO A 120 -37.05 22.23 1.97
CA PRO A 120 -36.64 22.75 3.28
C PRO A 120 -36.47 21.65 4.33
N ASP A 121 -37.14 20.51 4.16
CA ASP A 121 -37.07 19.38 5.08
C ASP A 121 -36.14 18.29 4.51
N PRO A 122 -35.07 17.90 5.24
CA PRO A 122 -34.14 16.85 4.83
C PRO A 122 -34.78 15.49 4.54
N VAL A 123 -35.94 15.19 5.15
CA VAL A 123 -36.68 13.94 4.90
C VAL A 123 -37.14 13.84 3.43
N ASN A 124 -37.33 14.98 2.76
CA ASN A 124 -37.79 15.06 1.38
C ASN A 124 -36.64 14.98 0.35
N TRP A 125 -35.37 14.85 0.77
CA TRP A 125 -34.21 14.84 -0.13
C TRP A 125 -33.94 13.47 -0.76
N VAL A 126 -34.55 12.40 -0.25
CA VAL A 126 -34.23 11.00 -0.61
C VAL A 126 -35.03 10.50 -1.82
N ASN A 127 -36.09 11.22 -2.24
CA ASN A 127 -37.01 10.79 -3.31
C ASN A 127 -37.05 11.74 -4.53
N GLY A 128 -36.06 12.62 -4.71
CA GLY A 128 -35.98 13.58 -5.82
C GLY A 128 -35.00 13.18 -6.90
#